data_AF-A0A3Q1FBZ3-F1
#
_entry.id   AF-A0A3Q1FBZ3-F1
#
_cell.length_a   1.000
_cell.length_b   1.000
_cell.length_c   1.000
_cell.angle_alpha   90.00
_cell.angle_beta   90.00
_cell.angle_gamma   90.00
#
_symmetry.space_group_name_H-M   'P 1'
#
loop_
_entity.id
_entity.type
_entity.pdbx_description
1 polymer ?
#
loop_
_entity_poly.entity_id
_entity_poly.type
_entity_poly.pdbx_seq_one_letter_code
_entity_poly.pdbx_strand_id
1 'polypeptide(L)'
;LLMLVLVLILNDPSVKVAGLRSKQLVTMRARSTDDKGVMFSSSATYRADGSGQIHLDRDPSLSGSYVGVEPMGLLWSMKPDTLHTCFRKTHLQMPHIVTLSVHDKEDNRMLAEVTNKRYLIGDGVSRIPKKEGNICVFATRLVTLLSVFFMTSLLFEKRACLLANKGFVVLSIMHLDHFEEAVNFLKWHSKVGSKGIGVISRSKGGDIALSIAAFVSGFEAVVCIGCNANVFFPLYYNKRLLLQPILSCYKKLISSVSGTVNDKYILDNHLEENNDALIPTELAKGQFLFVASEDDLSWDSKTYMDQMVERLKLLRVVLLALSTC
;
A
#
# COMPACT_ATOMS: atom_id res chain seq x y z
N LEU A 1 -5.63 8.82 -46.83
CA LEU A 1 -4.42 8.65 -45.99
C LEU A 1 -4.37 9.75 -44.95
N LEU A 2 -4.88 9.51 -43.75
CA LEU A 2 -4.60 10.31 -42.56
C LEU A 2 -4.35 9.28 -41.46
N MET A 3 -3.13 8.73 -41.44
CA MET A 3 -2.61 8.01 -40.28
C MET A 3 -2.49 9.04 -39.15
N LEU A 4 -3.59 9.27 -38.44
CA LEU A 4 -3.58 9.93 -37.14
C LEU A 4 -2.84 8.99 -36.20
N VAL A 5 -1.52 9.17 -36.09
CA VAL A 5 -0.77 8.61 -34.98
C VAL A 5 -1.12 9.46 -33.76
N LEU A 6 -2.24 9.14 -33.11
CA LEU A 6 -2.54 9.68 -31.80
C LEU A 6 -1.59 9.00 -30.81
N VAL A 7 -0.47 9.66 -30.51
CA VAL A 7 0.55 9.10 -29.64
C VAL A 7 0.16 9.33 -28.19
N LEU A 8 -0.34 8.28 -27.52
CA LEU A 8 -0.33 8.21 -26.07
C LEU A 8 1.07 7.75 -25.63
N ILE A 9 1.95 8.69 -25.33
CA ILE A 9 3.25 8.39 -24.72
C ILE A 9 3.00 8.09 -23.24
N LEU A 10 3.48 6.93 -22.78
CA LEU A 10 3.46 6.52 -21.38
C LEU A 10 4.91 6.40 -20.91
N ASN A 11 5.51 7.55 -20.59
CA ASN A 11 6.77 7.60 -19.85
C ASN A 11 6.40 7.99 -18.43
N ASP A 12 6.56 7.10 -17.46
CA ASP A 12 6.04 7.33 -16.11
C ASP A 12 6.50 8.71 -15.57
N PRO A 13 5.60 9.68 -15.28
CA PRO A 13 4.13 9.65 -15.37
C PRO A 13 3.49 10.64 -16.37
N SER A 14 4.10 10.95 -17.52
CA SER A 14 3.50 11.84 -18.53
C SER A 14 2.58 11.08 -19.48
N VAL A 15 1.30 11.46 -19.55
CA VAL A 15 0.34 11.06 -20.59
C VAL A 15 0.04 12.26 -21.47
N LYS A 16 0.08 12.07 -22.79
CA LYS A 16 -0.16 13.13 -23.78
C LYS A 16 -1.17 12.67 -24.82
N VAL A 17 -1.97 13.60 -25.31
CA VAL A 17 -2.88 13.42 -26.44
C VAL A 17 -2.53 14.48 -27.47
N ALA A 18 -2.37 14.08 -28.73
CA ALA A 18 -2.05 14.98 -29.84
C ALA A 18 -2.92 14.66 -31.06
N GLY A 19 -3.05 15.63 -31.97
CA GLY A 19 -3.86 15.49 -33.19
C GLY A 19 -5.33 15.82 -33.02
N LEU A 20 -5.71 16.54 -31.94
CA LEU A 20 -7.05 17.08 -31.75
C LEU A 20 -7.24 18.38 -32.53
N ARG A 21 -8.48 18.81 -32.73
CA ARG A 21 -8.77 20.18 -33.20
C ARG A 21 -8.38 21.17 -32.09
N SER A 22 -8.00 22.39 -32.50
CA SER A 22 -7.71 23.47 -31.55
C SER A 22 -8.88 23.63 -30.57
N LYS A 23 -8.59 23.65 -29.26
CA LYS A 23 -9.59 23.80 -28.20
C LYS A 23 -10.70 22.74 -28.15
N GLN A 24 -10.54 21.60 -28.83
CA GLN A 24 -11.50 20.50 -28.80
C GLN A 24 -11.68 19.96 -27.39
N LEU A 25 -12.92 19.70 -27.01
CA LEU A 25 -13.27 19.00 -25.77
C LEU A 25 -13.29 17.50 -26.01
N VAL A 26 -12.63 16.75 -25.15
CA VAL A 26 -12.59 15.29 -25.20
C VAL A 26 -12.80 14.70 -23.81
N THR A 27 -13.38 13.51 -23.75
CA THR A 27 -13.44 12.68 -22.54
C THR A 27 -12.38 11.60 -22.64
N MET A 28 -11.42 11.62 -21.72
CA MET A 28 -10.50 10.51 -21.53
C MET A 28 -11.13 9.50 -20.57
N ARG A 29 -10.98 8.21 -20.88
CA ARG A 29 -11.45 7.10 -20.05
C ARG A 29 -10.32 6.13 -19.81
N ALA A 30 -10.21 5.65 -18.58
CA ALA A 30 -9.36 4.53 -18.24
C ALA A 30 -10.22 3.36 -17.77
N ARG A 31 -9.88 2.16 -18.25
CA ARG A 31 -10.55 0.91 -17.88
C ARG A 31 -9.51 -0.14 -17.56
N SER A 32 -9.78 -0.95 -16.55
CA SER A 32 -9.00 -2.13 -16.25
C SER A 32 -9.83 -3.20 -15.57
N THR A 33 -9.55 -4.45 -15.90
CA THR A 33 -10.10 -5.60 -15.17
C THR A 33 -9.07 -6.12 -14.17
N ASP A 34 -9.52 -6.43 -12.96
CA ASP A 34 -8.68 -7.01 -11.92
C ASP A 34 -8.56 -8.54 -12.04
N ASP A 35 -7.74 -9.20 -11.22
CA ASP A 35 -7.54 -10.65 -11.31
C ASP A 35 -8.78 -11.48 -10.87
N LYS A 36 -9.83 -10.83 -10.35
CA LYS A 36 -11.14 -11.43 -10.07
C LYS A 36 -12.14 -11.25 -11.21
N GLY A 37 -11.77 -10.56 -12.29
CA GLY A 37 -12.67 -10.26 -13.40
C GLY A 37 -13.55 -9.02 -13.17
N VAL A 38 -13.30 -8.23 -12.10
CA VAL A 38 -14.07 -7.02 -11.84
C VAL A 38 -13.51 -5.87 -12.65
N MET A 39 -14.37 -5.16 -13.37
CA MET A 39 -14.02 -3.96 -14.12
C MET A 39 -13.92 -2.75 -13.19
N PHE A 40 -12.86 -1.98 -13.37
CA PHE A 40 -12.61 -0.70 -12.73
C PHE A 40 -12.49 0.36 -13.82
N SER A 41 -13.12 1.51 -13.61
CA SER A 41 -13.13 2.59 -14.60
C SER A 41 -13.04 3.98 -13.99
N SER A 42 -12.49 4.90 -14.75
CA SER A 42 -12.48 6.33 -14.47
C SER A 42 -12.68 7.12 -15.76
N SER A 43 -13.07 8.38 -15.62
CA SER A 43 -13.12 9.31 -16.75
C SER A 43 -12.81 10.72 -16.33
N ALA A 44 -12.26 11.51 -17.25
CA ALA A 44 -11.97 12.91 -17.05
C ALA A 44 -12.13 13.68 -18.37
N THR A 45 -12.74 14.85 -18.32
CA THR A 45 -12.92 15.71 -19.50
C THR A 45 -11.79 16.72 -19.58
N TYR A 46 -11.20 16.88 -20.76
CA TYR A 46 -10.10 17.80 -21.02
C TYR A 46 -10.40 18.68 -22.22
N ARG A 47 -9.71 19.83 -22.29
CA ARG A 47 -9.73 20.72 -23.45
C ARG A 47 -8.33 20.80 -24.04
N ALA A 48 -8.21 20.53 -25.34
CA ALA A 48 -6.96 20.68 -26.07
C ALA A 48 -6.47 22.14 -26.05
N ASP A 49 -5.16 22.34 -26.14
CA ASP A 49 -4.57 23.66 -26.32
C ASP A 49 -4.77 24.19 -27.76
N GLY A 50 -4.16 25.35 -28.04
CA GLY A 50 -4.25 25.97 -29.37
C GLY A 50 -3.69 25.09 -30.50
N SER A 51 -2.77 24.19 -30.17
CA SER A 51 -2.10 23.26 -31.09
C SER A 51 -2.78 21.90 -31.18
N GLY A 52 -3.90 21.69 -30.49
CA GLY A 52 -4.60 20.40 -30.51
C GLY A 52 -3.94 19.34 -29.63
N GLN A 53 -3.25 19.75 -28.56
CA GLN A 53 -2.59 18.86 -27.62
C GLN A 53 -3.17 18.95 -26.21
N ILE A 54 -3.08 17.86 -25.47
CA ILE A 54 -3.38 17.78 -24.03
C ILE A 54 -2.21 17.10 -23.34
N HIS A 55 -1.71 17.69 -22.26
CA HIS A 55 -0.65 17.14 -21.41
C HIS A 55 -1.21 17.01 -19.99
N LEU A 56 -1.33 15.78 -19.47
CA LEU A 56 -2.02 15.54 -18.18
C LEU A 56 -1.26 16.08 -16.96
N ASP A 57 0.02 16.38 -17.11
CA ASP A 57 0.89 17.02 -16.12
C ASP A 57 0.77 18.54 -16.05
N ARG A 58 0.04 19.14 -17.00
CA ARG A 58 -0.12 20.60 -17.14
C ARG A 58 -1.58 21.02 -17.21
N ASP A 59 -2.37 20.31 -18.01
CA ASP A 59 -3.73 20.68 -18.36
C ASP A 59 -4.73 20.06 -17.36
N PRO A 60 -5.62 20.86 -16.75
CA PRO A 60 -6.51 20.34 -15.73
C PRO A 60 -7.64 19.51 -16.33
N SER A 61 -8.02 18.42 -15.63
CA SER A 61 -9.32 17.79 -15.81
C SER A 61 -10.40 18.79 -15.40
N LEU A 62 -11.41 18.98 -16.26
CA LEU A 62 -12.52 19.92 -16.06
C LEU A 62 -13.70 19.28 -15.32
N SER A 63 -13.85 17.97 -15.40
CA SER A 63 -14.96 17.21 -14.80
C SER A 63 -14.71 15.71 -14.92
N GLY A 64 -15.42 14.90 -14.13
CA GLY A 64 -15.38 13.44 -14.19
C GLY A 64 -15.08 12.84 -12.83
N SER A 65 -14.31 11.76 -12.82
CA SER A 65 -13.86 11.06 -11.61
C SER A 65 -12.92 11.90 -10.73
N TYR A 66 -12.27 12.92 -11.31
CA TYR A 66 -11.42 13.89 -10.62
C TYR A 66 -11.37 15.21 -11.42
N VAL A 67 -10.94 16.30 -10.79
CA VAL A 67 -10.81 17.65 -11.35
C VAL A 67 -9.45 18.22 -10.95
N GLY A 68 -8.85 19.05 -11.81
CA GLY A 68 -7.54 19.65 -11.58
C GLY A 68 -6.40 18.96 -12.33
N VAL A 69 -5.18 19.43 -12.09
CA VAL A 69 -3.97 18.91 -12.74
C VAL A 69 -3.49 17.68 -11.96
N GLU A 70 -3.99 16.53 -12.37
CA GLU A 70 -3.74 15.24 -11.73
C GLU A 70 -3.18 14.26 -12.77
N PRO A 71 -1.85 14.21 -12.98
CA PRO A 71 -1.23 13.39 -14.03
C PRO A 71 -1.61 11.91 -13.97
N MET A 72 -1.81 11.39 -12.74
CA MET A 72 -2.19 10.01 -12.47
C MET A 72 -3.67 9.85 -12.09
N GLY A 73 -4.48 10.90 -12.27
CA GLY A 73 -5.90 10.94 -11.92
C GLY A 73 -6.68 9.76 -12.46
N LEU A 74 -6.52 9.48 -13.76
CA LEU A 74 -7.18 8.35 -14.41
C LEU A 74 -6.89 6.99 -13.76
N LEU A 75 -5.74 6.81 -13.10
CA LEU A 75 -5.40 5.54 -12.45
C LEU A 75 -5.89 5.46 -11.00
N TRP A 76 -5.63 6.49 -10.17
CA TRP A 76 -6.00 6.43 -8.76
C TRP A 76 -7.50 6.62 -8.53
N SER A 77 -8.21 7.30 -9.44
CA SER A 77 -9.63 7.60 -9.30
C SER A 77 -10.54 6.51 -9.84
N MET A 78 -10.01 5.36 -10.26
CA MET A 78 -10.83 4.27 -10.78
C MET A 78 -11.75 3.71 -9.70
N LYS A 79 -13.01 3.48 -10.06
CA LYS A 79 -14.01 2.84 -9.20
C LYS A 79 -14.46 1.51 -9.82
N PRO A 80 -14.76 0.50 -8.99
CA PRO A 80 -15.32 -0.75 -9.49
C PRO A 80 -16.74 -0.53 -10.03
N ASP A 81 -17.11 -1.28 -11.06
CA ASP A 81 -18.50 -1.32 -11.53
C ASP A 81 -19.41 -2.10 -10.56
N THR A 82 -18.81 -2.77 -9.57
CA THR A 82 -19.51 -3.52 -8.50
C THR A 82 -19.29 -2.86 -7.15
N LEU A 83 -20.37 -2.62 -6.41
CA LEU A 83 -20.32 -2.05 -5.07
C LEU A 83 -19.48 -2.90 -4.10
N HIS A 84 -18.95 -2.27 -3.06
CA HIS A 84 -18.20 -2.92 -1.97
C HIS A 84 -17.02 -3.79 -2.42
N THR A 85 -16.39 -3.43 -3.55
CA THR A 85 -15.30 -4.21 -4.15
C THR A 85 -13.97 -3.47 -4.09
N CYS A 86 -12.92 -4.17 -3.66
CA CYS A 86 -11.55 -3.68 -3.66
C CYS A 86 -10.74 -4.32 -4.80
N PHE A 87 -9.88 -3.52 -5.43
CA PHE A 87 -9.04 -3.96 -6.53
C PHE A 87 -8.07 -5.11 -6.16
N ARG A 88 -8.10 -6.22 -6.90
CA ARG A 88 -7.24 -7.39 -6.65
C ARG A 88 -6.23 -7.63 -7.77
N LYS A 89 -4.96 -7.85 -7.37
CA LYS A 89 -3.85 -8.20 -8.26
C LYS A 89 -2.97 -9.28 -7.64
N THR A 90 -3.35 -10.54 -7.81
CA THR A 90 -2.69 -11.72 -7.25
C THR A 90 -1.70 -12.36 -8.23
N HIS A 91 -1.90 -12.23 -9.54
CA HIS A 91 -1.00 -12.79 -10.55
C HIS A 91 0.19 -11.86 -10.78
N LEU A 92 1.30 -12.06 -10.09
CA LEU A 92 2.45 -11.14 -10.11
C LEU A 92 3.21 -11.09 -11.43
N GLN A 93 3.26 -12.21 -12.15
CA GLN A 93 3.98 -12.33 -13.42
C GLN A 93 3.21 -11.71 -14.59
N MET A 94 1.88 -11.61 -14.48
CA MET A 94 1.05 -11.01 -15.51
C MET A 94 0.93 -9.50 -15.33
N PRO A 95 1.17 -8.70 -16.38
CA PRO A 95 0.98 -7.26 -16.28
C PRO A 95 -0.48 -6.94 -15.97
N HIS A 96 -0.69 -5.89 -15.19
CA HIS A 96 -1.97 -5.22 -15.09
C HIS A 96 -2.19 -4.39 -16.34
N ILE A 97 -3.33 -4.60 -17.01
CA ILE A 97 -3.64 -4.01 -18.31
C ILE A 97 -4.60 -2.85 -18.10
N VAL A 98 -4.15 -1.63 -18.39
CA VAL A 98 -5.00 -0.44 -18.38
C VAL A 98 -5.22 0.04 -19.80
N THR A 99 -6.48 0.10 -20.22
CA THR A 99 -6.86 0.65 -21.51
C THR A 99 -7.26 2.12 -21.34
N LEU A 100 -6.56 3.01 -22.03
CA LEU A 100 -6.87 4.43 -22.07
C LEU A 100 -7.49 4.75 -23.42
N SER A 101 -8.63 5.45 -23.43
CA SER A 101 -9.30 5.86 -24.65
C SER A 101 -9.71 7.32 -24.59
N VAL A 102 -9.67 7.97 -25.76
CA VAL A 102 -10.08 9.37 -25.94
C VAL A 102 -11.35 9.36 -26.77
N HIS A 103 -12.39 10.03 -26.27
CA HIS A 103 -13.70 10.13 -26.91
C HIS A 103 -14.00 11.60 -27.18
N ASP A 104 -14.55 11.93 -28.34
CA ASP A 104 -15.05 13.28 -28.61
C ASP A 104 -16.20 13.59 -27.62
N LYS A 105 -16.24 14.80 -27.08
CA LYS A 105 -17.23 15.15 -26.06
C LYS A 105 -18.64 15.33 -26.64
N GLU A 106 -18.77 15.69 -27.90
CA GLU A 106 -20.05 16.02 -28.54
C GLU A 106 -20.84 14.76 -28.92
N ASP A 107 -20.19 13.84 -29.64
CA ASP A 107 -20.84 12.63 -30.17
C ASP A 107 -20.41 11.33 -29.45
N ASN A 108 -19.53 11.43 -28.45
CA ASN A 108 -18.98 10.30 -27.69
C ASN A 108 -18.28 9.24 -28.58
N ARG A 109 -17.88 9.60 -29.79
CA ARG A 109 -17.13 8.73 -30.69
C ARG A 109 -15.71 8.56 -30.18
N MET A 110 -15.22 7.32 -30.18
CA MET A 110 -13.83 7.02 -29.84
C MET A 110 -12.88 7.55 -30.92
N LEU A 111 -11.97 8.44 -30.52
CA LEU A 111 -10.95 9.04 -31.37
C LEU A 111 -9.67 8.22 -31.38
N ALA A 112 -9.30 7.63 -30.24
CA ALA A 112 -8.13 6.78 -30.11
C ALA A 112 -8.19 5.91 -28.85
N GLU A 113 -7.38 4.86 -28.84
CA GLU A 113 -7.21 3.96 -27.71
C GLU A 113 -5.76 3.46 -27.65
N VAL A 114 -5.24 3.26 -26.44
CA VAL A 114 -3.95 2.61 -26.19
C VAL A 114 -4.07 1.68 -25.00
N THR A 115 -3.17 0.71 -24.93
CA THR A 115 -3.01 -0.16 -23.78
C THR A 115 -1.71 0.14 -23.04
N ASN A 116 -1.80 0.46 -21.75
CA ASN A 116 -0.69 0.54 -20.82
C ASN A 116 -0.54 -0.77 -20.07
N LYS A 117 0.59 -1.46 -20.25
CA LYS A 117 0.95 -2.65 -19.47
C LYS A 117 1.76 -2.23 -18.24
N ARG A 118 1.31 -2.59 -17.04
CA ARG A 118 1.97 -2.26 -15.77
C ARG A 118 2.44 -3.53 -15.08
N TYR A 119 3.76 -3.66 -14.92
CA TYR A 119 4.38 -4.84 -14.31
C TYR A 119 4.64 -4.60 -12.82
N LEU A 120 4.33 -5.60 -11.98
CA LEU A 120 4.66 -5.56 -10.55
C LEU A 120 6.12 -5.96 -10.30
N ILE A 121 6.61 -6.97 -11.02
CA ILE A 121 8.00 -7.42 -10.97
C ILE A 121 8.74 -6.70 -12.09
N GLY A 122 9.65 -5.81 -11.73
CA GLY A 122 10.52 -5.10 -12.67
C GLY A 122 11.73 -5.94 -13.08
N ASP A 123 12.45 -5.44 -14.07
CA ASP A 123 13.65 -6.11 -14.59
C ASP A 123 14.70 -6.30 -13.48
N GLY A 124 15.27 -7.51 -13.41
CA GLY A 124 16.27 -7.87 -12.41
C GLY A 124 15.71 -8.25 -11.03
N VAL A 125 14.40 -8.21 -10.82
CA VAL A 125 13.75 -8.74 -9.61
C VAL A 125 13.34 -10.18 -9.81
N SER A 126 13.70 -11.04 -8.85
CA SER A 126 13.36 -12.47 -8.87
C SER A 126 12.51 -12.85 -7.66
N ARG A 127 11.47 -13.65 -7.89
CA ARG A 127 10.65 -14.27 -6.84
C ARG A 127 11.20 -15.66 -6.52
N ILE A 128 11.57 -15.88 -5.27
CA ILE A 128 12.09 -17.13 -4.72
C ILE A 128 11.06 -17.66 -3.70
N PRO A 129 10.16 -18.57 -4.11
CA PRO A 129 9.22 -19.18 -3.18
C PRO A 129 9.93 -20.18 -2.26
N LYS A 130 9.63 -20.17 -0.95
CA LYS A 130 9.99 -21.25 -0.03
C LYS A 130 8.72 -22.03 0.31
N LYS A 131 8.72 -23.34 0.02
CA LYS A 131 7.55 -24.21 0.23
C LYS A 131 7.30 -24.55 1.70
N GLU A 132 8.33 -24.51 2.55
CA GLU A 132 8.20 -24.72 3.99
C GLU A 132 7.87 -23.38 4.67
N GLY A 133 6.70 -23.30 5.32
CA GLY A 133 6.33 -22.19 6.21
C GLY A 133 5.56 -21.00 5.62
N ASN A 134 5.02 -21.07 4.39
CA ASN A 134 4.34 -19.95 3.70
C ASN A 134 5.21 -18.68 3.59
N ILE A 135 6.48 -18.84 3.22
CA ILE A 135 7.49 -17.78 3.12
C ILE A 135 7.82 -17.50 1.64
N CYS A 136 7.83 -16.23 1.22
CA CYS A 136 8.25 -15.85 -0.14
C CYS A 136 9.25 -14.69 -0.12
N VAL A 137 10.40 -14.87 -0.78
CA VAL A 137 11.46 -13.85 -0.90
C VAL A 137 11.46 -13.27 -2.31
N PHE A 138 11.53 -11.95 -2.38
CA PHE A 138 11.78 -11.20 -3.60
C PHE A 138 13.16 -10.58 -3.50
N ALA A 139 14.05 -10.92 -4.42
CA ALA A 139 15.43 -10.46 -4.38
C ALA A 139 15.75 -9.55 -5.57
N THR A 140 16.40 -8.42 -5.28
CA THR A 140 17.13 -7.58 -6.24
C THR A 140 18.55 -7.32 -5.73
N ARG A 141 19.28 -6.33 -6.26
CA ARG A 141 20.63 -5.95 -5.84
C ARG A 141 20.60 -4.83 -4.76
N LEU A 142 21.33 -5.07 -3.66
CA LEU A 142 22.06 -4.14 -2.77
C LEU A 142 21.53 -3.77 -1.36
N VAL A 143 20.24 -3.83 -1.00
CA VAL A 143 19.77 -3.45 0.36
C VAL A 143 18.76 -4.46 0.93
N THR A 144 18.65 -4.65 2.24
CA THR A 144 17.74 -5.65 2.87
C THR A 144 16.56 -5.00 3.58
N LEU A 145 15.35 -5.48 3.32
CA LEU A 145 14.13 -5.02 3.99
C LEU A 145 13.19 -6.21 4.24
N LEU A 146 12.76 -6.45 5.47
CA LEU A 146 11.67 -7.37 5.77
C LEU A 146 10.33 -6.64 5.60
N SER A 147 9.38 -7.21 4.86
CA SER A 147 8.01 -6.70 4.80
C SER A 147 7.09 -7.66 5.55
N VAL A 148 6.68 -7.27 6.76
CA VAL A 148 5.75 -8.04 7.58
C VAL A 148 4.36 -7.47 7.37
N PHE A 149 3.47 -8.23 6.73
CA PHE A 149 2.09 -7.81 6.57
C PHE A 149 1.18 -8.90 7.11
N PHE A 150 0.36 -8.54 8.11
CA PHE A 150 -0.71 -9.41 8.55
C PHE A 150 -1.96 -8.58 8.84
N MET A 151 -2.92 -8.63 7.94
CA MET A 151 -4.28 -9.06 8.25
C MET A 151 -5.00 -9.19 6.92
N THR A 152 -5.01 -10.41 6.40
CA THR A 152 -5.92 -10.99 5.40
C THR A 152 -5.34 -12.35 5.02
N SER A 153 -6.20 -13.32 4.72
CA SER A 153 -5.89 -14.71 4.34
C SER A 153 -5.17 -14.86 2.98
N LEU A 154 -4.42 -13.85 2.53
CA LEU A 154 -3.78 -13.80 1.22
C LEU A 154 -2.37 -13.21 1.37
N LEU A 155 -1.37 -13.86 0.77
CA LEU A 155 -0.03 -13.30 0.60
C LEU A 155 -0.12 -12.01 -0.24
N PHE A 156 0.15 -10.85 0.38
CA PHE A 156 0.20 -9.56 -0.32
C PHE A 156 1.61 -9.26 -0.80
N GLU A 157 2.04 -10.03 -1.79
CA GLU A 157 3.38 -9.91 -2.39
C GLU A 157 3.55 -8.64 -3.23
N LYS A 158 2.46 -7.92 -3.58
CA LYS A 158 2.52 -6.71 -4.41
C LYS A 158 3.49 -5.67 -3.83
N ARG A 159 3.38 -5.41 -2.53
CA ARG A 159 4.23 -4.42 -1.84
C ARG A 159 5.69 -4.89 -1.82
N ALA A 160 5.91 -6.18 -1.58
CA ALA A 160 7.25 -6.76 -1.60
C ALA A 160 7.89 -6.66 -3.00
N CYS A 161 7.14 -6.92 -4.07
CA CYS A 161 7.62 -6.75 -5.45
C CYS A 161 8.01 -5.30 -5.74
N LEU A 162 7.13 -4.35 -5.39
CA LEU A 162 7.35 -2.93 -5.66
C LEU A 162 8.54 -2.37 -4.88
N LEU A 163 8.74 -2.81 -3.64
CA LEU A 163 9.91 -2.48 -2.84
C LEU A 163 11.17 -3.15 -3.42
N ALA A 164 11.07 -4.39 -3.89
CA ALA A 164 12.19 -5.03 -4.56
C ALA A 164 12.60 -4.31 -5.86
N ASN A 165 11.68 -3.68 -6.58
CA ASN A 165 12.02 -2.81 -7.72
C ASN A 165 12.84 -1.57 -7.31
N LYS A 166 12.91 -1.24 -6.01
CA LYS A 166 13.67 -0.09 -5.47
C LYS A 166 15.04 -0.46 -4.89
N GLY A 167 15.52 -1.70 -5.07
CA GLY A 167 16.84 -2.11 -4.57
C GLY A 167 16.82 -2.99 -3.31
N PHE A 168 15.63 -3.30 -2.76
CA PHE A 168 15.50 -4.08 -1.53
C PHE A 168 15.34 -5.59 -1.77
N VAL A 169 16.03 -6.42 -0.99
CA VAL A 169 15.71 -7.83 -0.81
C VAL A 169 14.56 -7.88 0.18
N VAL A 170 13.38 -8.26 -0.30
CA VAL A 170 12.12 -8.22 0.46
C VAL A 170 11.58 -9.60 0.76
N LEU A 171 11.49 -9.92 2.04
CA LEU A 171 10.80 -11.11 2.51
C LEU A 171 9.37 -10.74 2.92
N SER A 172 8.37 -11.40 2.34
CA SER A 172 6.97 -11.31 2.76
C SER A 172 6.60 -12.52 3.61
N ILE A 173 6.10 -12.27 4.81
CA ILE A 173 5.66 -13.31 5.76
C ILE A 173 4.23 -13.09 6.22
N MET A 174 3.57 -14.21 6.53
CA MET A 174 2.18 -14.26 7.00
C MET A 174 2.08 -14.61 8.49
N HIS A 175 2.98 -15.42 9.07
CA HIS A 175 2.85 -15.88 10.47
C HIS A 175 4.14 -15.71 11.28
N LEU A 176 3.97 -15.49 12.58
CA LEU A 176 5.04 -15.24 13.55
C LEU A 176 5.76 -16.49 14.04
N ASP A 177 5.11 -17.66 13.99
CA ASP A 177 5.69 -18.91 14.52
C ASP A 177 6.99 -19.30 13.81
N HIS A 178 7.23 -18.76 12.62
CA HIS A 178 8.45 -18.98 11.83
C HIS A 178 9.30 -17.72 11.73
N PHE A 179 9.19 -16.76 12.65
CA PHE A 179 9.85 -15.47 12.52
C PHE A 179 11.38 -15.57 12.54
N GLU A 180 11.94 -16.30 13.50
CA GLU A 180 13.39 -16.51 13.59
C GLU A 180 13.90 -17.26 12.35
N GLU A 181 13.16 -18.26 11.89
CA GLU A 181 13.46 -18.98 10.64
C GLU A 181 13.42 -18.05 9.42
N ALA A 182 12.42 -17.18 9.34
CA ALA A 182 12.24 -16.20 8.28
C ALA A 182 13.39 -15.18 8.26
N VAL A 183 13.79 -14.67 9.43
CA VAL A 183 14.94 -13.79 9.58
C VAL A 183 16.23 -14.49 9.18
N ASN A 184 16.43 -15.73 9.62
CA ASN A 184 17.60 -16.53 9.26
C ASN A 184 17.62 -16.82 7.76
N PHE A 185 16.47 -17.12 7.15
CA PHE A 185 16.34 -17.30 5.71
C PHE A 185 16.67 -16.04 4.92
N LEU A 186 16.20 -14.87 5.40
CA LEU A 186 16.56 -13.59 4.81
C LEU A 186 18.08 -13.35 4.92
N LYS A 187 18.66 -13.53 6.11
CA LYS A 187 20.10 -13.36 6.36
C LYS A 187 20.98 -14.34 5.59
N TRP A 188 20.49 -15.55 5.30
CA TRP A 188 21.21 -16.53 4.48
C TRP A 188 21.42 -16.06 3.03
N HIS A 189 20.53 -15.20 2.52
CA HIS A 189 20.61 -14.74 1.15
C HIS A 189 21.82 -13.82 0.95
N SER A 190 22.75 -14.19 0.06
CA SER A 190 24.06 -13.52 -0.13
C SER A 190 24.00 -12.02 -0.45
N LYS A 191 22.85 -11.51 -0.90
CA LYS A 191 22.60 -10.09 -1.17
C LYS A 191 22.11 -9.31 0.05
N VAL A 192 22.00 -9.95 1.22
CA VAL A 192 21.58 -9.31 2.45
C VAL A 192 22.78 -8.74 3.21
N GLY A 193 22.71 -7.44 3.52
CA GLY A 193 23.77 -6.73 4.21
C GLY A 193 23.84 -7.08 5.69
N SER A 194 25.01 -6.90 6.30
CA SER A 194 25.24 -7.15 7.74
C SER A 194 24.67 -6.06 8.66
N LYS A 195 24.21 -4.95 8.10
CA LYS A 195 23.82 -3.73 8.83
C LYS A 195 22.47 -3.81 9.56
N GLY A 196 21.79 -4.97 9.56
CA GLY A 196 20.50 -5.16 10.22
C GLY A 196 19.30 -5.12 9.26
N ILE A 197 18.11 -5.36 9.81
CA ILE A 197 16.86 -5.55 9.04
C ILE A 197 15.91 -4.38 9.30
N GLY A 198 15.37 -3.79 8.23
CA GLY A 198 14.21 -2.89 8.33
C GLY A 198 12.91 -3.68 8.24
N VAL A 199 11.87 -3.32 8.99
CA VAL A 199 10.53 -3.92 8.89
C VAL A 199 9.50 -2.88 8.45
N ILE A 200 8.66 -3.22 7.46
CA ILE A 200 7.48 -2.42 7.09
C ILE A 200 6.20 -3.21 7.28
N SER A 201 5.23 -2.61 7.96
CA SER A 201 3.97 -3.27 8.30
C SER A 201 2.73 -2.37 8.22
N ARG A 202 1.55 -2.99 8.26
CA ARG A 202 0.25 -2.32 8.27
C ARG A 202 -0.78 -3.12 9.06
N SER A 203 -1.73 -2.43 9.70
CA SER A 203 -2.81 -2.99 10.51
C SER A 203 -2.23 -3.86 11.64
N LYS A 204 -2.75 -5.08 11.84
CA LYS A 204 -2.19 -6.06 12.78
C LYS A 204 -0.71 -6.39 12.52
N GLY A 205 -0.18 -6.21 11.31
CA GLY A 205 1.27 -6.31 11.09
C GLY A 205 2.08 -5.27 11.90
N GLY A 206 1.45 -4.14 12.26
CA GLY A 206 2.00 -3.08 13.10
C GLY A 206 2.43 -3.61 14.46
N ASP A 207 1.50 -4.21 15.19
CA ASP A 207 1.76 -4.71 16.54
C ASP A 207 2.84 -5.81 16.56
N ILE A 208 2.85 -6.65 15.53
CA ILE A 208 3.88 -7.67 15.30
C ILE A 208 5.25 -7.02 15.10
N ALA A 209 5.35 -6.05 14.19
CA ALA A 209 6.61 -5.39 13.86
C ALA A 209 7.19 -4.64 15.07
N LEU A 210 6.34 -3.96 15.83
CA LEU A 210 6.72 -3.28 17.06
C LEU A 210 7.20 -4.28 18.12
N SER A 211 6.47 -5.38 18.31
CA SER A 211 6.82 -6.41 19.30
C SER A 211 8.15 -7.08 18.96
N ILE A 212 8.36 -7.42 17.69
CA ILE A 212 9.65 -7.96 17.24
C ILE A 212 10.78 -6.97 17.50
N ALA A 213 10.58 -5.69 17.17
CA ALA A 213 11.61 -4.68 17.38
C ALA A 213 11.96 -4.53 18.87
N ALA A 214 10.98 -4.70 19.75
CA ALA A 214 11.15 -4.65 21.21
C ALA A 214 11.83 -5.90 21.79
N PHE A 215 11.50 -7.10 21.29
CA PHE A 215 11.91 -8.36 21.92
C PHE A 215 13.00 -9.14 21.16
N VAL A 216 13.31 -8.78 19.91
CA VAL A 216 14.25 -9.50 19.04
C VAL A 216 15.35 -8.56 18.53
N SER A 217 16.61 -9.00 18.58
CA SER A 217 17.75 -8.21 18.12
C SER A 217 17.93 -8.25 16.59
N GLY A 218 18.53 -7.20 16.04
CA GLY A 218 18.87 -7.09 14.62
C GLY A 218 17.88 -6.32 13.75
N PHE A 219 16.90 -5.64 14.36
CA PHE A 219 16.00 -4.70 13.69
C PHE A 219 16.47 -3.26 13.89
N GLU A 220 16.74 -2.58 12.78
CA GLU A 220 17.33 -1.24 12.79
C GLU A 220 16.35 -0.15 12.38
N ALA A 221 15.27 -0.53 11.69
CA ALA A 221 14.24 0.39 11.26
C ALA A 221 12.86 -0.27 11.27
N VAL A 222 11.85 0.44 11.74
CA VAL A 222 10.46 -0.02 11.80
C VAL A 222 9.58 1.04 11.17
N VAL A 223 8.86 0.67 10.11
CA VAL A 223 7.80 1.47 9.50
C VAL A 223 6.47 0.85 9.91
N CYS A 224 5.72 1.54 10.78
CA CYS A 224 4.47 1.03 11.35
C CYS A 224 3.28 1.89 10.90
N ILE A 225 2.26 1.21 10.34
CA ILE A 225 0.94 1.77 10.01
C ILE A 225 -0.10 0.97 10.81
N GLY A 226 -0.32 1.24 12.09
CA GLY A 226 -1.20 0.39 12.92
C GLY A 226 -1.35 0.84 14.37
N CYS A 227 -1.73 -0.11 15.24
CA CYS A 227 -1.87 0.10 16.68
C CYS A 227 -0.54 -0.08 17.44
N ASN A 228 -0.53 0.33 18.70
CA ASN A 228 0.62 0.25 19.62
C ASN A 228 0.50 -0.89 20.65
N ALA A 229 -0.51 -1.76 20.51
CA ALA A 229 -0.80 -2.85 21.44
C ALA A 229 -1.07 -4.14 20.66
N ASN A 230 -0.82 -5.29 21.30
CA ASN A 230 -1.15 -6.59 20.73
C ASN A 230 -2.67 -6.81 20.74
N VAL A 231 -3.26 -7.08 19.58
CA VAL A 231 -4.72 -7.21 19.41
C VAL A 231 -5.15 -8.57 18.85
N PHE A 232 -6.37 -9.00 19.14
CA PHE A 232 -7.04 -10.24 18.67
C PHE A 232 -6.46 -11.58 19.15
N PHE A 233 -5.14 -11.79 19.06
CA PHE A 233 -4.50 -13.08 19.36
C PHE A 233 -3.31 -12.91 20.31
N PRO A 234 -3.10 -13.84 21.26
CA PRO A 234 -1.92 -13.79 22.12
C PRO A 234 -0.64 -13.90 21.29
N LEU A 235 0.36 -13.12 21.65
CA LEU A 235 1.63 -13.08 20.94
C LEU A 235 2.63 -14.03 21.61
N TYR A 236 3.12 -15.01 20.85
CA TYR A 236 4.14 -15.95 21.32
C TYR A 236 5.49 -15.72 20.63
N TYR A 237 6.58 -15.95 21.37
CA TYR A 237 7.93 -16.04 20.84
C TYR A 237 8.67 -17.18 21.55
N ASN A 238 9.29 -18.08 20.79
CA ASN A 238 9.96 -19.27 21.34
C ASN A 238 9.10 -20.07 22.33
N LYS A 239 7.82 -20.25 21.98
CA LYS A 239 6.78 -20.93 22.78
C LYS A 239 6.47 -20.26 24.13
N ARG A 240 6.95 -19.04 24.37
CA ARG A 240 6.61 -18.23 25.54
C ARG A 240 5.62 -17.16 25.14
N LEU A 241 4.60 -16.96 25.96
CA LEU A 241 3.66 -15.86 25.80
C LEU A 241 4.41 -14.54 26.10
N LEU A 242 4.41 -13.62 25.14
CA LEU A 242 5.01 -12.30 25.28
C LEU A 242 3.98 -11.23 25.67
N LEU A 243 2.84 -11.19 24.97
CA LEU A 243 1.81 -10.18 25.17
C LEU A 243 0.43 -10.81 25.09
N GLN A 244 -0.46 -10.38 25.99
CA GLN A 244 -1.89 -10.71 25.91
C GLN A 244 -2.56 -9.91 24.79
N PRO A 245 -3.66 -10.38 24.21
CA PRO A 245 -4.41 -9.60 23.22
C PRO A 245 -5.43 -8.67 23.88
N ILE A 246 -5.58 -7.47 23.33
CA ILE A 246 -6.81 -6.69 23.49
C ILE A 246 -7.89 -7.32 22.61
N LEU A 247 -9.02 -7.63 23.23
CA LEU A 247 -10.19 -8.19 22.56
C LEU A 247 -11.14 -7.10 22.07
N SER A 248 -11.90 -7.43 21.02
CA SER A 248 -12.90 -6.54 20.45
C SER A 248 -14.14 -6.44 21.36
N CYS A 249 -14.54 -5.22 21.70
CA CYS A 249 -15.82 -4.89 22.31
C CYS A 249 -16.83 -4.48 21.24
N TYR A 250 -17.60 -5.45 20.73
CA TYR A 250 -18.61 -5.23 19.68
C TYR A 250 -19.72 -4.24 20.09
N LYS A 251 -19.90 -3.96 21.38
CA LYS A 251 -20.82 -2.92 21.86
C LYS A 251 -20.41 -1.50 21.43
N LYS A 252 -19.14 -1.30 21.05
CA LYS A 252 -18.60 -0.02 20.57
C LYS A 252 -18.73 0.17 19.05
N LEU A 253 -19.31 -0.79 18.33
CA LEU A 253 -19.60 -0.65 16.90
C LEU A 253 -20.61 0.47 16.66
N ILE A 254 -20.32 1.32 15.67
CA ILE A 254 -21.21 2.41 15.28
C ILE A 254 -21.79 2.08 13.91
N SER A 255 -23.09 1.79 13.87
CA SER A 255 -23.82 1.53 12.63
C SER A 255 -24.31 2.84 12.01
N SER A 256 -24.15 2.99 10.69
CA SER A 256 -24.73 4.10 9.94
C SER A 256 -26.14 3.75 9.43
N VAL A 257 -26.90 4.77 9.05
CA VAL A 257 -28.22 4.62 8.40
C VAL A 257 -28.13 3.82 7.09
N SER A 258 -26.98 3.84 6.43
CA SER A 258 -26.73 3.09 5.18
C SER A 258 -26.40 1.61 5.38
N GLY A 259 -26.32 1.14 6.63
CA GLY A 259 -25.97 -0.25 6.96
C GLY A 259 -24.45 -0.51 6.99
N THR A 260 -23.61 0.51 6.78
CA THR A 260 -22.16 0.39 7.04
C THR A 260 -21.90 0.39 8.55
N VAL A 261 -20.85 -0.31 8.97
CA VAL A 261 -20.43 -0.41 10.36
C VAL A 261 -19.03 0.17 10.49
N ASN A 262 -18.86 1.08 11.45
CA ASN A 262 -17.58 1.66 11.82
C ASN A 262 -17.04 0.92 13.06
N ASP A 263 -15.85 0.35 12.91
CA ASP A 263 -15.16 -0.43 13.93
C ASP A 263 -13.93 0.27 14.53
N LYS A 264 -13.71 1.56 14.25
CA LYS A 264 -12.57 2.36 14.74
C LYS A 264 -12.29 2.22 16.23
N TYR A 265 -13.34 2.15 17.04
CA TYR A 265 -13.28 2.13 18.50
C TYR A 265 -13.62 0.76 19.12
N ILE A 266 -13.56 -0.34 18.36
CA ILE A 266 -13.92 -1.66 18.91
C ILE A 266 -12.93 -2.15 19.95
N LEU A 267 -11.68 -1.70 19.94
CA LEU A 267 -10.71 -2.14 20.92
C LEU A 267 -11.14 -1.67 22.31
N ASP A 268 -10.97 -2.54 23.31
CA ASP A 268 -11.22 -2.10 24.66
C ASP A 268 -10.14 -1.12 25.13
N ASN A 269 -10.55 -0.01 25.74
CA ASN A 269 -9.67 1.13 26.05
C ASN A 269 -8.86 0.89 27.34
N HIS A 270 -8.55 -0.36 27.68
CA HIS A 270 -7.74 -0.70 28.85
C HIS A 270 -6.26 -0.32 28.68
N LEU A 271 -5.91 0.64 27.83
CA LEU A 271 -4.54 1.11 27.58
C LEU A 271 -4.04 2.04 28.71
N GLU A 272 -4.38 1.74 29.96
CA GLU A 272 -3.67 2.31 31.11
C GLU A 272 -2.24 1.73 31.15
N GLU A 273 -1.31 2.45 31.78
CA GLU A 273 0.15 2.20 31.73
C GLU A 273 0.61 0.79 32.21
N ASN A 274 -0.30 -0.07 32.68
CA ASN A 274 -0.06 -1.43 33.17
C ASN A 274 -0.87 -2.52 32.42
N ASN A 275 -1.09 -2.36 31.11
CA ASN A 275 -1.74 -3.40 30.30
C ASN A 275 -0.72 -4.35 29.67
N ASP A 276 -0.81 -5.65 29.98
CA ASP A 276 0.00 -6.76 29.43
C ASP A 276 -0.11 -6.92 27.89
N ALA A 277 -0.96 -6.13 27.23
CA ALA A 277 -1.08 -6.07 25.77
C ALA A 277 -0.28 -4.92 25.15
N LEU A 278 0.08 -3.89 25.91
CA LEU A 278 0.74 -2.71 25.40
C LEU A 278 2.19 -3.03 25.02
N ILE A 279 2.61 -2.63 23.82
CA ILE A 279 3.93 -3.02 23.32
C ILE A 279 4.98 -2.06 23.90
N PRO A 280 6.04 -2.57 24.53
CA PRO A 280 7.11 -1.75 25.09
C PRO A 280 8.08 -1.31 23.99
N THR A 281 7.59 -0.44 23.09
CA THR A 281 8.33 0.08 21.92
C THR A 281 9.68 0.72 22.26
N GLU A 282 9.81 1.24 23.48
CA GLU A 282 11.01 1.81 24.06
C GLU A 282 12.17 0.81 24.23
N LEU A 283 11.88 -0.48 24.27
CA LEU A 283 12.92 -1.52 24.34
C LEU A 283 13.61 -1.74 23.00
N ALA A 284 12.99 -1.29 21.91
CA ALA A 284 13.56 -1.42 20.58
C ALA A 284 14.73 -0.45 20.38
N LYS A 285 15.79 -0.94 19.75
CA LYS A 285 17.01 -0.15 19.47
C LYS A 285 16.99 0.54 18.11
N GLY A 286 16.04 0.19 17.25
CA GLY A 286 15.93 0.69 15.88
C GLY A 286 15.27 2.07 15.78
N GLN A 287 15.30 2.64 14.58
CA GLN A 287 14.61 3.86 14.22
C GLN A 287 13.15 3.59 13.86
N PHE A 288 12.27 4.55 14.12
CA PHE A 288 10.85 4.42 13.84
C PHE A 288 10.36 5.47 12.84
N LEU A 289 9.52 5.02 11.90
CA LEU A 289 8.65 5.84 11.08
C LEU A 289 7.20 5.40 11.33
N PHE A 290 6.40 6.28 11.93
CA PHE A 290 4.98 6.05 12.10
C PHE A 290 4.19 6.79 11.02
N VAL A 291 3.22 6.10 10.45
CA VAL A 291 2.32 6.66 9.45
C VAL A 291 0.89 6.36 9.88
N ALA A 292 0.09 7.41 10.05
CA ALA A 292 -1.29 7.32 10.47
C ALA A 292 -2.18 8.15 9.53
N SER A 293 -3.35 7.62 9.23
CA SER A 293 -4.42 8.36 8.56
C SER A 293 -5.35 8.95 9.63
N GLU A 294 -5.67 10.23 9.54
CA GLU A 294 -6.62 10.87 10.47
C GLU A 294 -8.04 10.32 10.26
N ASP A 295 -8.35 9.93 9.01
CA ASP A 295 -9.61 9.30 8.62
C ASP A 295 -9.52 7.76 8.58
N ASP A 296 -8.63 7.15 9.37
CA ASP A 296 -8.67 5.69 9.57
C ASP A 296 -9.94 5.33 10.35
N LEU A 297 -10.82 4.54 9.72
CA LEU A 297 -12.06 4.03 10.31
C LEU A 297 -11.95 2.58 10.81
N SER A 298 -10.80 1.92 10.61
CA SER A 298 -10.49 0.61 11.16
C SER A 298 -9.77 0.71 12.51
N TRP A 299 -8.98 1.76 12.71
CA TRP A 299 -8.23 2.01 13.95
C TRP A 299 -8.21 3.48 14.30
N ASP A 300 -8.08 3.81 15.58
CA ASP A 300 -7.65 5.14 15.99
C ASP A 300 -6.13 5.33 15.82
N SER A 301 -5.64 5.15 14.59
CA SER A 301 -4.22 5.16 14.26
C SER A 301 -3.51 6.45 14.66
N LYS A 302 -4.20 7.60 14.62
CA LYS A 302 -3.62 8.88 15.02
C LYS A 302 -3.31 8.90 16.52
N THR A 303 -4.28 8.51 17.35
CA THR A 303 -4.10 8.42 18.80
C THR A 303 -2.99 7.42 19.17
N TYR A 304 -2.97 6.24 18.55
CA TYR A 304 -1.91 5.25 18.80
C TYR A 304 -0.52 5.76 18.40
N MET A 305 -0.43 6.45 17.26
CA MET A 305 0.81 7.10 16.86
C MET A 305 1.27 8.12 17.90
N ASP A 306 0.40 9.03 18.33
CA ASP A 306 0.76 10.07 19.28
C ASP A 306 1.26 9.48 20.61
N GLN A 307 0.61 8.42 21.10
CA GLN A 307 1.04 7.68 22.29
C GLN A 307 2.44 7.03 22.12
N MET A 308 2.70 6.39 20.96
CA MET A 308 4.03 5.83 20.68
C MET A 308 5.10 6.90 20.59
N VAL A 309 4.79 8.04 19.96
CA VAL A 309 5.69 9.17 19.83
C VAL A 309 6.03 9.76 21.20
N GLU A 310 5.02 9.98 22.04
CA GLU A 310 5.21 10.48 23.41
C GLU A 310 6.11 9.55 24.22
N ARG A 311 5.83 8.25 24.18
CA ARG A 311 6.63 7.22 24.85
C ARG A 311 8.10 7.22 24.42
N LEU A 312 8.38 7.35 23.13
CA LEU A 312 9.74 7.37 22.58
C LEU A 312 10.46 8.71 22.78
N LYS A 313 9.73 9.83 22.85
CA LYS A 313 10.30 11.16 23.11
C LYS A 313 10.97 11.26 24.48
N LEU A 314 10.47 10.54 25.47
CA LEU A 314 11.10 10.45 26.79
C LEU A 314 12.54 9.87 26.73
N LEU A 315 12.95 9.28 25.59
CA LEU A 315 14.18 8.51 25.44
C LEU A 315 15.15 8.99 24.31
N ARG A 316 14.89 10.16 23.69
CA ARG A 316 15.73 10.76 22.61
C ARG A 316 15.93 9.88 21.35
N VAL A 317 14.85 9.27 20.85
CA VAL A 317 14.87 8.54 19.56
C VAL A 317 14.59 9.49 18.39
N VAL A 318 15.29 9.33 17.25
CA VAL A 318 15.02 10.08 16.01
C VAL A 318 13.69 9.65 15.43
N LEU A 319 12.78 10.61 15.21
CA LEU A 319 11.38 10.33 14.95
C LEU A 319 10.87 11.14 13.74
N LEU A 320 10.21 10.45 12.81
CA LEU A 320 9.45 11.07 11.72
C LEU A 320 8.00 10.60 11.83
N ALA A 321 7.06 11.53 11.98
CA ALA A 321 5.63 11.26 12.01
C ALA A 321 4.97 12.00 10.85
N LEU A 322 4.25 11.27 10.01
CA LEU A 322 3.49 11.83 8.89
C LEU A 322 2.00 11.57 9.13
N SER A 323 1.24 12.66 9.25
CA SER A 323 -0.23 12.65 9.24
C SER A 323 -0.68 13.00 7.83
N THR A 324 -1.55 12.18 7.23
CA THR A 324 -2.15 12.47 5.93
C THR A 324 -3.66 12.65 6.10
N CYS A 325 -4.18 13.77 5.58
CA CYS A 325 -5.62 14.01 5.43
C CYS A 325 -6.20 13.20 4.27
#